data_AF-A0A9E6ATA9-F1
#
_entry.id   AF-A0A9E6ATA9-F1
#
_cell.length_a   1.000
_cell.length_b   1.000
_cell.length_c   1.000
_cell.angle_alpha   90.00
_cell.angle_beta   90.00
_cell.angle_gamma   90.00
#
_symmetry.space_group_name_H-M   'P 1'
#
loop_
_entity.id
_entity.type
_entity.pdbx_description
1 polymer ?
#
loop_
_entity_poly.entity_id
_entity_poly.type
_entity_poly.pdbx_seq_one_letter_code
_entity_poly.pdbx_strand_id
1 'polypeptide(L)'
;MSDTGYIKYYSHKELAAVKSIFWVASIKGSILKLHKIENQENSIFLRKRKTRGGGQEVHYDFFASMPEFQADIKKHYLHQKMVEETKLPIPLPKSTVTAPSHCVTGNDSKPKPARDIVKIDVTSLKDRQRDVMAARLFLLNEFKNYECDPVNPANLYAQQELAKSLCSNLIIANDRSSNTCRISVRTFINWRSLWLNHGKYALAPKLSRKKEPIPEWFFGYLKFYARPAKPKMAEALRSMERFAKKQNLTDMFIPTYEQVRN
;
A
#
# COMPACT_ATOMS: atom_id res chain seq x y z
N MET A 1 -17.46 43.61 5.61
CA MET A 1 -17.18 42.16 5.48
C MET A 1 -15.69 41.99 5.68
N SER A 2 -15.31 41.44 6.83
CA SER A 2 -13.95 41.51 7.39
C SER A 2 -12.96 40.65 6.63
N ASP A 3 -11.90 41.30 6.18
CA ASP A 3 -10.72 40.75 5.53
C ASP A 3 -9.96 39.88 6.55
N THR A 4 -10.13 38.56 6.46
CA THR A 4 -9.42 37.61 7.32
C THR A 4 -8.40 36.88 6.45
N GLY A 5 -7.11 37.17 6.67
CA GLY A 5 -5.95 36.65 5.91
C GLY A 5 -5.68 35.14 6.06
N TYR A 6 -6.73 34.31 5.95
CA TYR A 6 -6.63 32.87 5.89
C TYR A 6 -6.47 32.39 4.46
N ILE A 7 -5.69 31.33 4.28
CA ILE A 7 -5.64 30.59 3.02
C ILE A 7 -7.05 30.08 2.74
N LYS A 8 -7.65 30.62 1.67
CA LYS A 8 -9.06 30.41 1.33
C LYS A 8 -9.35 28.99 0.80
N TYR A 9 -8.30 28.26 0.39
CA TYR A 9 -8.37 26.97 -0.28
C TYR A 9 -7.27 26.02 0.20
N TYR A 10 -7.66 24.82 0.60
CA TYR A 10 -6.78 23.77 1.10
C TYR A 10 -6.72 22.59 0.14
N SER A 11 -5.53 22.09 -0.11
CA SER A 11 -5.31 20.85 -0.84
C SER A 11 -5.66 19.64 0.02
N HIS A 12 -5.92 18.51 -0.64
CA HIS A 12 -6.16 17.24 0.04
C HIS A 12 -5.01 16.83 0.97
N LYS A 13 -3.78 17.27 0.68
CA LYS A 13 -2.60 16.99 1.53
C LYS A 13 -2.58 17.85 2.79
N GLU A 14 -2.98 19.12 2.68
CA GLU A 14 -3.05 20.01 3.84
C GLU A 14 -4.18 19.60 4.77
N LEU A 15 -5.34 19.23 4.21
CA LEU A 15 -6.42 18.65 5.00
C LEU A 15 -6.00 17.34 5.66
N ALA A 16 -5.17 16.51 5.00
CA ALA A 16 -4.59 15.28 5.57
C ALA A 16 -3.77 15.50 6.84
N ALA A 17 -3.10 16.64 6.91
CA ALA A 17 -2.22 16.96 8.02
C ALA A 17 -3.01 17.40 9.27
N VAL A 18 -4.26 17.83 9.09
CA VAL A 18 -5.17 18.17 10.19
C VAL A 18 -5.64 16.88 10.86
N LYS A 19 -5.03 16.52 11.99
CA LYS A 19 -5.40 15.35 12.81
C LYS A 19 -6.73 15.58 13.56
N SER A 20 -7.84 15.63 12.82
CA SER A 20 -9.18 15.79 13.41
C SER A 20 -9.86 14.44 13.70
N ILE A 21 -10.65 14.38 14.77
CA ILE A 21 -11.33 13.16 15.26
C ILE A 21 -12.42 12.67 14.27
N PHE A 22 -12.98 13.57 13.45
CA PHE A 22 -14.04 13.23 12.47
C PHE A 22 -13.54 12.56 11.18
N TRP A 23 -12.26 12.20 11.12
CA TRP A 23 -11.63 11.68 9.90
C TRP A 23 -11.90 10.21 9.64
N VAL A 24 -12.80 9.92 8.69
CA VAL A 24 -12.92 8.60 8.07
C VAL A 24 -11.72 8.37 7.15
N ALA A 25 -11.09 7.19 7.27
CA ALA A 25 -9.78 6.75 6.76
C ALA A 25 -9.41 7.00 5.27
N SER A 26 -10.23 7.68 4.46
CA SER A 26 -9.91 8.07 3.09
C SER A 26 -10.37 9.49 2.77
N ILE A 27 -9.42 10.42 2.79
CA ILE A 27 -9.56 11.86 2.46
C ILE A 27 -10.37 12.07 1.19
N LYS A 28 -9.95 11.37 0.13
CA LYS A 28 -10.57 11.47 -1.19
C LYS A 28 -11.98 10.91 -1.16
N GLY A 29 -12.20 9.81 -0.45
CA GLY A 29 -13.52 9.18 -0.30
C GLY A 29 -14.49 10.03 0.51
N SER A 30 -14.05 10.66 1.59
CA SER A 30 -14.88 11.51 2.45
C SER A 30 -15.26 12.80 1.74
N ILE A 31 -14.34 13.46 1.04
CA ILE A 31 -14.64 14.65 0.24
C ILE A 31 -15.59 14.33 -0.92
N LEU A 32 -15.37 13.22 -1.64
CA LEU A 32 -16.31 12.77 -2.68
C LEU A 32 -17.67 12.35 -2.13
N LYS A 33 -17.73 11.76 -0.94
CA LYS A 33 -19.01 11.42 -0.27
C LYS A 33 -19.75 12.67 0.18
N LEU A 34 -19.06 13.62 0.81
CA LEU A 34 -19.65 14.89 1.24
C LEU A 34 -20.13 15.70 0.02
N HIS A 35 -19.35 15.76 -1.06
CA HIS A 35 -19.77 16.35 -2.34
C HIS A 35 -20.92 15.60 -3.03
N LYS A 36 -21.17 14.34 -2.68
CA LYS A 36 -22.34 13.60 -3.20
C LYS A 36 -23.58 13.85 -2.33
N ILE A 37 -23.39 14.24 -1.09
CA ILE A 37 -24.45 14.54 -0.11
C ILE A 37 -24.90 16.01 -0.25
N GLU A 38 -23.97 16.94 -0.40
CA GLU A 38 -24.22 18.33 -0.79
C GLU A 38 -24.27 18.42 -2.32
N ASN A 39 -25.47 18.59 -2.86
CA ASN A 39 -25.75 18.67 -4.30
C ASN A 39 -24.82 19.62 -5.09
N GLN A 40 -24.78 19.41 -6.42
CA GLN A 40 -23.90 20.04 -7.43
C GLN A 40 -23.79 21.58 -7.46
N GLU A 41 -24.50 22.32 -6.60
CA GLU A 41 -24.41 23.77 -6.47
C GLU A 41 -23.08 24.23 -5.82
N ASN A 42 -22.37 23.33 -5.13
CA ASN A 42 -21.11 23.61 -4.43
C ASN A 42 -19.85 23.64 -5.32
N SER A 43 -19.98 23.83 -6.63
CA SER A 43 -18.81 23.98 -7.53
C SER A 43 -17.92 25.19 -7.18
N ILE A 44 -18.48 26.16 -6.46
CA ILE A 44 -17.79 27.38 -6.01
C ILE A 44 -16.69 27.06 -4.98
N PHE A 45 -16.84 25.96 -4.23
CA PHE A 45 -15.89 25.57 -3.18
C PHE A 45 -14.77 24.65 -3.68
N LEU A 46 -14.83 24.17 -4.93
CA LEU A 46 -13.80 23.33 -5.50
C LEU A 46 -13.13 24.05 -6.68
N ARG A 47 -11.81 24.19 -6.62
CA ARG A 47 -11.03 24.73 -7.74
C ARG A 47 -9.92 23.79 -8.17
N LYS A 48 -9.58 23.82 -9.46
CA LYS A 48 -8.36 23.18 -9.95
C LYS A 48 -7.15 24.00 -9.51
N ARG A 49 -6.10 23.32 -9.04
CA ARG A 49 -4.82 23.95 -8.73
C ARG A 49 -4.17 24.50 -9.99
N LYS A 50 -3.64 25.72 -9.88
CA LYS A 50 -2.86 26.36 -10.96
C LYS A 50 -1.44 25.78 -11.09
N THR A 51 -0.97 24.99 -10.12
CA THR A 51 0.38 24.41 -10.11
C THR A 51 0.47 23.05 -10.82
N ARG A 52 1.70 22.64 -11.19
CA ARG A 52 1.97 21.35 -11.86
C ARG A 52 1.36 20.19 -11.05
N GLY A 53 0.44 19.45 -11.66
CA GLY A 53 -0.16 18.24 -11.08
C GLY A 53 -1.70 18.19 -11.06
N GLY A 54 -2.39 19.24 -11.50
CA GLY A 54 -3.82 19.19 -11.86
C GLY A 54 -4.82 18.77 -10.77
N GLY A 55 -4.41 18.71 -9.50
CA GLY A 55 -5.30 18.29 -8.41
C GLY A 55 -6.26 19.40 -7.96
N GLN A 56 -7.29 19.04 -7.20
CA GLN A 56 -8.30 19.98 -6.68
C GLN A 56 -7.94 20.50 -5.28
N GLU A 57 -8.28 21.76 -5.05
CA GLU A 57 -8.30 22.42 -3.74
C GLU A 57 -9.75 22.64 -3.31
N VAL A 58 -9.99 22.55 -2.00
CA VAL A 58 -11.28 22.70 -1.35
C VAL A 58 -11.27 23.99 -0.54
N HIS A 59 -12.29 24.81 -0.71
CA HIS A 59 -12.46 26.05 0.01
C HIS A 59 -12.75 25.81 1.50
N TYR A 60 -12.29 26.69 2.39
CA TYR A 60 -12.52 26.58 3.84
C TYR A 60 -14.01 26.49 4.21
N ASP A 61 -14.83 27.37 3.63
CA ASP A 61 -16.29 27.42 3.83
C ASP A 61 -17.03 26.14 3.40
N PHE A 62 -16.39 25.23 2.65
CA PHE A 62 -16.95 23.90 2.39
C PHE A 62 -17.27 23.14 3.70
N PHE A 63 -16.56 23.48 4.78
CA PHE A 63 -16.75 22.85 6.09
C PHE A 63 -17.62 23.70 7.02
N ALA A 64 -18.45 24.63 6.51
CA ALA A 64 -19.30 25.49 7.34
C ALA A 64 -20.26 24.69 8.24
N SER A 65 -20.71 23.51 7.79
CA SER A 65 -21.52 22.58 8.58
C SER A 65 -20.72 21.79 9.64
N MET A 66 -19.40 21.97 9.70
CA MET A 66 -18.47 21.27 10.61
C MET A 66 -17.57 22.27 11.37
N PRO A 67 -18.12 23.01 12.34
CA PRO A 67 -17.40 24.08 13.03
C PRO A 67 -16.17 23.60 13.82
N GLU A 68 -16.22 22.38 14.38
CA GLU A 68 -15.09 21.77 15.09
C GLU A 68 -13.91 21.48 14.15
N PHE A 69 -14.20 20.97 12.95
CA PHE A 69 -13.16 20.71 11.95
C PHE A 69 -12.55 22.02 11.42
N GLN A 70 -13.37 23.04 11.27
CA GLN A 70 -12.95 24.39 10.95
C GLN A 70 -11.98 24.97 12.01
N ALA A 71 -12.26 24.74 13.30
CA ALA A 71 -11.37 25.12 14.39
C ALA A 71 -10.02 24.37 14.32
N ASP A 72 -10.04 23.07 14.00
CA ASP A 72 -8.83 22.26 13.83
C ASP A 72 -7.97 22.74 12.65
N ILE A 73 -8.59 23.07 11.50
CA ILE A 73 -7.88 23.66 10.35
C ILE A 73 -7.22 24.97 10.74
N LYS A 74 -7.95 25.87 11.43
CA LYS A 74 -7.42 27.15 11.90
C LYS A 74 -6.24 26.96 12.85
N LYS A 75 -6.35 26.03 13.80
CA LYS A 75 -5.28 25.71 14.76
C LYS A 75 -4.03 25.19 14.07
N HIS A 76 -4.18 24.30 13.10
CA HIS A 76 -3.07 23.77 12.32
C HIS A 76 -2.38 24.87 11.50
N TYR A 77 -3.15 25.76 10.87
CA TYR A 77 -2.61 26.89 10.11
C TYR A 77 -1.85 27.89 11.00
N LEU A 78 -2.39 28.23 12.17
CA LEU A 78 -1.70 29.11 13.13
C LEU A 78 -0.39 28.49 13.59
N HIS A 79 -0.38 27.19 13.91
CA HIS A 79 0.83 26.48 14.29
C HIS A 79 1.88 26.50 13.16
N GLN A 80 1.47 26.31 11.90
CA GLN A 80 2.39 26.40 10.77
C GLN A 80 2.99 27.81 10.62
N LYS A 81 2.18 28.87 10.74
CA LYS A 81 2.66 30.26 10.71
C LYS A 81 3.66 30.53 11.83
N MET A 82 3.37 30.10 13.06
CA MET A 82 4.30 30.25 14.19
C MET A 82 5.62 29.50 13.99
N VAL A 83 5.58 28.32 13.35
CA VAL A 83 6.78 27.53 13.01
C VAL A 83 7.59 28.16 11.88
N GLU A 84 6.94 28.85 10.94
CA GLU A 84 7.63 29.59 9.88
C GLU A 84 8.27 30.88 10.41
N GLU A 85 7.61 31.60 11.30
CA GLU A 85 8.12 32.83 11.94
C GLU A 85 9.27 32.57 12.93
N THR A 86 9.36 31.36 13.49
CA THR A 86 10.45 30.97 14.41
C THR A 86 11.74 30.50 13.71
N LYS A 87 11.79 30.48 12.36
CA LYS A 87 13.00 30.15 11.57
C LYS A 87 13.91 31.37 11.32
N LEU A 88 14.27 32.11 12.36
CA LEU A 88 15.45 33.00 12.33
C LEU A 88 16.69 32.23 12.84
N PRO A 89 17.88 32.42 12.23
CA PRO A 89 19.02 31.54 12.46
C PRO A 89 19.75 31.92 13.76
N ILE A 90 19.85 30.99 14.70
CA ILE A 90 20.71 31.11 15.90
C ILE A 90 21.66 29.89 15.95
N PRO A 91 22.95 30.08 16.31
CA PRO A 91 24.02 29.11 16.08
C PRO A 91 23.99 27.94 17.07
N LEU A 92 24.48 26.79 16.59
CA LEU A 92 24.71 25.55 17.35
C LEU A 92 25.45 25.75 18.69
N PRO A 93 25.01 25.06 19.76
CA PRO A 93 25.89 24.61 20.81
C PRO A 93 26.07 23.08 20.82
N LYS A 94 27.25 22.69 21.27
CA LYS A 94 27.81 21.33 21.32
C LYS A 94 27.19 20.46 22.43
N SER A 95 27.16 19.16 22.16
CA SER A 95 27.23 17.98 23.05
C SER A 95 26.46 17.98 24.38
N THR A 96 25.61 16.98 24.57
CA THR A 96 25.81 15.93 25.59
C THR A 96 24.89 14.73 25.35
N VAL A 97 25.45 13.55 25.60
CA VAL A 97 24.80 12.24 25.65
C VAL A 97 23.67 12.26 26.68
N THR A 98 22.51 11.63 26.37
CA THR A 98 21.78 10.68 27.25
C THR A 98 20.58 10.14 26.48
N ALA A 99 20.51 8.81 26.32
CA ALA A 99 19.33 8.13 25.80
C ALA A 99 18.20 8.14 26.84
N PRO A 100 16.94 8.24 26.39
CA PRO A 100 15.89 7.48 27.02
C PRO A 100 15.17 6.57 26.02
N SER A 101 15.10 5.31 26.43
CA SER A 101 14.15 4.31 26.00
C SER A 101 12.73 4.86 26.02
N HIS A 102 11.99 4.74 24.91
CA HIS A 102 10.54 4.75 24.95
C HIS A 102 9.96 3.76 23.94
N CYS A 103 9.50 2.65 24.49
CA CYS A 103 8.57 1.71 23.92
C CYS A 103 7.26 2.46 23.63
N VAL A 104 6.77 2.44 22.38
CA VAL A 104 5.39 2.84 22.07
C VAL A 104 4.61 1.60 21.66
N THR A 105 3.71 1.25 22.57
CA THR A 105 2.66 0.24 22.50
C THR A 105 1.70 0.49 21.34
N GLY A 106 1.15 -0.62 20.84
CA GLY A 106 0.47 -0.74 19.56
C GLY A 106 -0.85 0.01 19.42
N ASN A 107 -1.21 0.22 18.16
CA ASN A 107 -2.57 0.51 17.72
C ASN A 107 -3.02 -0.59 16.77
N ASP A 108 -4.12 -1.23 17.15
CA ASP A 108 -4.79 -2.35 16.53
C ASP A 108 -5.19 -2.07 15.07
N SER A 109 -4.31 -2.44 14.17
CA SER A 109 -4.67 -2.72 12.79
C SER A 109 -5.04 -4.20 12.72
N LYS A 110 -6.33 -4.51 12.48
CA LYS A 110 -6.83 -5.88 12.23
C LYS A 110 -5.75 -6.72 11.52
N PRO A 111 -5.29 -7.84 12.13
CA PRO A 111 -4.23 -8.63 11.55
C PRO A 111 -4.72 -9.18 10.21
N LYS A 112 -4.13 -8.67 9.13
CA LYS A 112 -4.08 -9.40 7.87
C LYS A 112 -3.54 -10.78 8.22
N PRO A 113 -4.13 -11.91 7.73
CA PRO A 113 -3.81 -13.24 8.24
C PRO A 113 -2.31 -13.36 8.34
N ALA A 114 -1.85 -13.66 9.56
CA ALA A 114 -0.47 -13.87 9.88
C ALA A 114 0.10 -14.69 8.73
N ARG A 115 1.06 -14.11 8.01
CA ARG A 115 1.76 -14.89 7.01
C ARG A 115 2.26 -16.11 7.79
N ASP A 116 1.99 -17.32 7.30
CA ASP A 116 2.69 -18.50 7.79
C ASP A 116 4.18 -18.25 7.58
N ILE A 117 4.80 -17.61 8.57
CA ILE A 117 6.23 -17.40 8.66
C ILE A 117 6.69 -18.70 9.28
N VAL A 118 6.62 -19.75 8.44
CA VAL A 118 7.45 -20.93 8.60
C VAL A 118 8.83 -20.39 8.93
N LYS A 119 9.40 -20.76 10.07
CA LYS A 119 10.79 -20.42 10.43
C LYS A 119 11.65 -20.79 9.22
N ILE A 120 12.04 -19.79 8.45
CA ILE A 120 12.73 -20.02 7.17
C ILE A 120 14.14 -20.44 7.57
N ASP A 121 14.45 -21.72 7.37
CA ASP A 121 15.80 -22.21 7.54
C ASP A 121 16.70 -21.60 6.46
N VAL A 122 17.79 -20.98 6.89
CA VAL A 122 18.71 -20.18 6.06
C VAL A 122 19.33 -21.02 4.93
N THR A 123 19.55 -22.30 5.19
CA THR A 123 20.13 -23.25 4.24
C THR A 123 19.17 -23.63 3.10
N SER A 124 17.87 -23.43 3.30
CA SER A 124 16.80 -23.83 2.36
C SER A 124 16.48 -22.77 1.29
N LEU A 125 17.06 -21.57 1.40
CA LEU A 125 16.81 -20.47 0.47
C LEU A 125 17.50 -20.72 -0.87
N LYS A 126 16.75 -20.60 -1.97
CA LYS A 126 17.31 -20.60 -3.34
C LYS A 126 18.11 -19.32 -3.60
N ASP A 127 19.05 -19.35 -4.56
CA ASP A 127 19.85 -18.19 -4.95
C ASP A 127 19.00 -16.95 -5.24
N ARG A 128 17.98 -17.08 -6.09
CA ARG A 128 17.02 -16.00 -6.37
C ARG A 128 16.42 -15.39 -5.09
N GLN A 129 16.11 -16.22 -4.09
CA GLN A 129 15.53 -15.72 -2.83
C GLN A 129 16.57 -14.98 -1.99
N ARG A 130 17.82 -15.44 -1.99
CA ARG A 130 18.96 -14.77 -1.36
C ARG A 130 19.21 -13.42 -2.01
N ASP A 131 19.20 -13.33 -3.34
CA ASP A 131 19.41 -12.08 -4.08
C ASP A 131 18.33 -11.05 -3.76
N VAL A 132 17.06 -11.47 -3.80
CA VAL A 132 15.92 -10.60 -3.47
C VAL A 132 15.97 -10.14 -2.02
N MET A 133 16.34 -11.04 -1.10
CA MET A 133 16.52 -10.71 0.31
C MET A 133 17.63 -9.67 0.50
N ALA A 134 18.80 -9.89 -0.13
CA ALA A 134 19.94 -8.98 -0.07
C ALA A 134 19.59 -7.60 -0.64
N ALA A 135 18.92 -7.56 -1.80
CA ALA A 135 18.48 -6.31 -2.41
C ALA A 135 17.49 -5.54 -1.53
N ARG A 136 16.53 -6.23 -0.89
CA ARG A 136 15.58 -5.60 0.06
C ARG A 136 16.29 -5.04 1.29
N LEU A 137 17.27 -5.77 1.82
CA LEU A 137 18.07 -5.33 2.96
C LEU A 137 18.92 -4.10 2.61
N PHE A 138 19.56 -4.13 1.44
CA PHE A 138 20.32 -3.00 0.89
C PHE A 138 19.44 -1.74 0.83
N LEU A 139 18.26 -1.84 0.22
CA LEU A 139 17.33 -0.71 0.15
C LEU A 139 16.91 -0.21 1.54
N LEU A 140 16.59 -1.10 2.48
CA LEU A 140 16.21 -0.68 3.84
C LEU A 140 17.34 0.07 4.56
N ASN A 141 18.59 -0.32 4.34
CA ASN A 141 19.76 0.36 4.92
C ASN A 141 20.03 1.70 4.22
N GLU A 142 19.99 1.74 2.89
CA GLU A 142 20.17 2.98 2.13
C GLU A 142 19.10 4.01 2.52
N PHE A 143 17.82 3.64 2.50
CA PHE A 143 16.73 4.54 2.92
C PHE A 143 16.70 4.85 4.43
N LYS A 144 17.52 4.19 5.26
CA LYS A 144 17.73 4.61 6.65
C LYS A 144 18.75 5.74 6.73
N ASN A 145 19.76 5.72 5.86
CA ASN A 145 20.83 6.72 5.81
C ASN A 145 20.34 8.04 5.20
N TYR A 146 19.39 7.97 4.26
CA TYR A 146 18.65 9.13 3.80
C TYR A 146 17.42 9.28 4.68
N GLU A 147 17.27 10.36 5.46
CA GLU A 147 16.01 10.78 6.08
C GLU A 147 14.94 11.17 5.01
N CYS A 148 14.96 10.52 3.84
CA CYS A 148 14.09 10.75 2.73
C CYS A 148 12.81 9.96 2.91
N ASP A 149 11.70 10.68 2.75
CA ASP A 149 10.38 10.08 2.59
C ASP A 149 10.44 9.01 1.47
N PRO A 150 10.03 7.75 1.74
CA PRO A 150 10.03 6.65 0.74
C PRO A 150 9.07 6.89 -0.43
N VAL A 151 8.42 8.05 -0.46
CA VAL A 151 7.37 8.47 -1.39
C VAL A 151 7.94 9.08 -2.68
N ASN A 152 9.19 9.57 -2.68
CA ASN A 152 9.70 10.30 -3.83
C ASN A 152 11.16 9.97 -4.19
N PRO A 153 11.41 8.96 -5.04
CA PRO A 153 12.75 8.72 -5.58
C PRO A 153 13.30 9.91 -6.40
N ALA A 154 12.48 10.93 -6.70
CA ALA A 154 12.93 12.17 -7.36
C ALA A 154 14.05 12.91 -6.58
N ASN A 155 14.14 12.75 -5.26
CA ASN A 155 15.18 13.39 -4.46
C ASN A 155 16.52 12.61 -4.42
N LEU A 156 16.57 11.38 -4.93
CA LEU A 156 17.78 10.54 -4.98
C LEU A 156 18.60 10.72 -6.27
N TYR A 157 18.14 11.53 -7.22
CA TYR A 157 18.79 11.70 -8.53
C TYR A 157 20.04 12.60 -8.50
N ALA A 158 20.44 13.15 -7.36
CA ALA A 158 21.61 14.02 -7.26
C ALA A 158 22.97 13.28 -7.36
N GLN A 159 23.00 11.95 -7.21
CA GLN A 159 24.20 11.13 -7.36
C GLN A 159 23.96 10.04 -8.42
N GLN A 160 24.48 10.25 -9.63
CA GLN A 160 24.15 9.41 -10.80
C GLN A 160 24.57 7.93 -10.64
N GLU A 161 25.63 7.63 -9.89
CA GLU A 161 26.04 6.24 -9.62
C GLU A 161 25.17 5.56 -8.57
N LEU A 162 24.81 6.28 -7.50
CA LEU A 162 23.87 5.81 -6.47
C LEU A 162 22.50 5.52 -7.08
N ALA A 163 22.05 6.34 -8.04
CA ALA A 163 20.78 6.12 -8.73
C ALA A 163 20.77 4.80 -9.52
N LYS A 164 21.89 4.38 -10.12
CA LYS A 164 21.99 3.11 -10.90
C LYS A 164 22.00 1.88 -9.99
N SER A 165 22.80 1.90 -8.93
CA SER A 165 22.86 0.78 -7.97
C SER A 165 21.54 0.63 -7.19
N LEU A 166 20.89 1.73 -6.84
CA LEU A 166 19.55 1.71 -6.24
C LEU A 166 18.52 1.12 -7.22
N CYS A 167 18.61 1.48 -8.49
CA CYS A 167 17.66 1.05 -9.50
C CYS A 167 17.75 -0.46 -9.80
N SER A 168 18.96 -0.99 -9.94
CA SER A 168 19.19 -2.43 -10.11
C SER A 168 18.68 -3.22 -8.89
N ASN A 169 18.99 -2.76 -7.68
CA ASN A 169 18.46 -3.37 -6.45
C ASN A 169 16.94 -3.26 -6.33
N LEU A 170 16.31 -2.16 -6.78
CA LEU A 170 14.85 -2.02 -6.80
C LEU A 170 14.18 -3.06 -7.71
N ILE A 171 14.77 -3.32 -8.88
CA ILE A 171 14.27 -4.33 -9.82
C ILE A 171 14.32 -5.71 -9.17
N ILE A 172 15.48 -6.08 -8.60
CA ILE A 172 15.67 -7.37 -7.92
C ILE A 172 14.71 -7.47 -6.72
N ALA A 173 14.65 -6.45 -5.85
CA ALA A 173 13.83 -6.46 -4.65
C ALA A 173 12.32 -6.61 -4.91
N ASN A 174 11.82 -6.07 -6.05
CA ASN A 174 10.42 -6.17 -6.41
C ASN A 174 10.01 -7.61 -6.75
N ASP A 175 10.94 -8.44 -7.23
CA ASP A 175 10.74 -9.85 -7.56
C ASP A 175 9.59 -10.10 -8.57
N ARG A 176 9.38 -9.16 -9.51
CA ARG A 176 8.33 -9.21 -10.54
C ARG A 176 8.95 -9.33 -11.94
N SER A 177 8.19 -9.86 -12.89
CA SER A 177 8.56 -9.85 -14.31
C SER A 177 8.65 -8.44 -14.90
N SER A 178 7.95 -7.49 -14.30
CA SER A 178 8.07 -6.08 -14.64
C SER A 178 9.40 -5.54 -14.09
N ASN A 179 10.37 -5.26 -14.97
CA ASN A 179 11.69 -4.67 -14.65
C ASN A 179 11.58 -3.19 -14.21
N THR A 180 10.64 -2.88 -13.31
CA THR A 180 10.33 -1.54 -12.88
C THR A 180 11.20 -1.12 -11.70
N CYS A 181 11.91 -0.02 -11.88
CA CYS A 181 12.72 0.65 -10.88
C CYS A 181 11.89 1.49 -9.89
N ARG A 182 10.73 0.98 -9.46
CA ARG A 182 9.79 1.69 -8.58
C ARG A 182 9.12 0.72 -7.63
N ILE A 183 9.02 1.11 -6.36
CA ILE A 183 8.24 0.42 -5.33
C ILE A 183 7.24 1.39 -4.69
N SER A 184 6.14 0.86 -4.17
CA SER A 184 5.20 1.68 -3.40
C SER A 184 5.68 1.83 -1.95
N VAL A 185 5.37 2.98 -1.35
CA VAL A 185 5.61 3.27 0.07
C VAL A 185 5.10 2.15 0.97
N ARG A 186 3.89 1.66 0.70
CA ARG A 186 3.28 0.56 1.45
C ARG A 186 4.11 -0.72 1.39
N THR A 187 4.73 -1.01 0.25
CA THR A 187 5.59 -2.18 0.09
C THR A 187 6.85 -2.05 0.94
N PHE A 188 7.47 -0.86 0.91
CA PHE A 188 8.63 -0.54 1.73
C PHE A 188 8.34 -0.64 3.24
N ILE A 189 7.24 -0.05 3.71
CA ILE A 189 6.79 -0.14 5.11
C ILE A 189 6.56 -1.60 5.51
N ASN A 190 5.94 -2.40 4.65
CA ASN A 190 5.73 -3.82 4.92
C ASN A 190 7.06 -4.58 5.04
N TRP A 191 8.05 -4.31 4.18
CA TRP A 191 9.37 -4.92 4.30
C TRP A 191 10.06 -4.53 5.59
N ARG A 192 10.03 -3.24 5.96
CA ARG A 192 10.57 -2.75 7.23
C ARG A 192 9.91 -3.44 8.43
N SER A 193 8.59 -3.53 8.44
CA SER A 193 7.84 -4.22 9.50
C SER A 193 8.19 -5.72 9.58
N LEU A 194 8.30 -6.41 8.44
CA LEU A 194 8.70 -7.82 8.41
C LEU A 194 10.10 -8.01 8.97
N TRP A 195 11.03 -7.14 8.60
CA TRP A 195 12.40 -7.19 9.08
C TRP A 195 12.49 -6.96 10.59
N LEU A 196 11.77 -5.96 11.11
CA LEU A 196 11.75 -5.66 12.55
C LEU A 196 11.12 -6.78 13.38
N ASN A 197 10.06 -7.41 12.87
CA ASN A 197 9.31 -8.42 13.62
C ASN A 197 9.90 -9.84 13.49
N HIS A 198 10.58 -10.15 12.39
CA HIS A 198 10.96 -11.52 12.04
C HIS A 198 12.41 -11.65 11.53
N GLY A 199 13.19 -10.57 11.57
CA GLY A 199 14.58 -10.56 11.12
C GLY A 199 14.76 -10.54 9.61
N LYS A 200 16.03 -10.55 9.17
CA LYS A 200 16.41 -10.39 7.74
C LYS A 200 15.85 -11.47 6.82
N TYR A 201 15.68 -12.69 7.32
CA TYR A 201 15.21 -13.83 6.53
C TYR A 201 13.75 -13.68 6.09
N ALA A 202 12.94 -12.94 6.85
CA ALA A 202 11.56 -12.65 6.48
C ALA A 202 11.41 -11.73 5.26
N LEU A 203 12.52 -11.11 4.82
CA LEU A 203 12.56 -10.35 3.57
C LEU A 203 12.66 -11.24 2.33
N ALA A 204 13.01 -12.52 2.46
CA ALA A 204 13.04 -13.43 1.33
C ALA A 204 11.63 -13.58 0.70
N PRO A 205 11.52 -13.60 -0.65
CA PRO A 205 10.24 -13.84 -1.30
C PRO A 205 9.75 -15.27 -0.98
N LYS A 206 8.43 -15.42 -0.86
CA LYS A 206 7.82 -16.73 -0.62
C LYS A 206 8.23 -17.69 -1.72
N LEU A 207 8.45 -18.95 -1.34
CA LEU A 207 8.61 -20.00 -2.32
C LEU A 207 7.34 -20.01 -3.18
N SER A 208 7.50 -19.82 -4.49
CA SER A 208 6.39 -20.03 -5.41
C SER A 208 5.86 -21.43 -5.16
N ARG A 209 4.54 -21.59 -5.00
CA ARG A 209 3.93 -22.91 -4.80
C ARG A 209 4.56 -23.86 -5.83
N LYS A 210 5.06 -25.00 -5.37
CA LYS A 210 5.55 -26.04 -6.27
C LYS A 210 4.40 -26.30 -7.25
N LYS A 211 4.71 -26.39 -8.55
CA LYS A 211 3.72 -26.81 -9.55
C LYS A 211 3.29 -28.20 -9.14
N GLU A 212 2.10 -28.30 -8.55
CA GLU A 212 1.49 -29.60 -8.30
C GLU A 212 1.22 -30.24 -9.66
N PRO A 213 1.48 -31.55 -9.82
CA PRO A 213 1.14 -32.22 -11.06
C PRO A 213 -0.35 -32.07 -11.30
N ILE A 214 -0.73 -31.71 -12.53
CA ILE A 214 -2.13 -31.59 -12.92
C ILE A 214 -2.74 -32.99 -12.78
N PRO A 215 -3.80 -33.17 -11.96
CA PRO A 215 -4.42 -34.48 -11.81
C PRO A 215 -4.98 -35.00 -13.14
N GLU A 216 -4.91 -36.30 -13.38
CA GLU A 216 -5.34 -36.90 -14.64
C GLU A 216 -6.82 -36.63 -14.96
N TRP A 217 -7.69 -36.60 -13.94
CA TRP A 217 -9.11 -36.28 -14.07
C TRP A 217 -9.38 -34.85 -14.59
N PHE A 218 -8.42 -33.92 -14.46
CA PHE A 218 -8.59 -32.51 -14.81
C PHE A 218 -8.92 -32.32 -16.29
N PHE A 219 -8.26 -33.09 -17.17
CA PHE A 219 -8.51 -33.02 -18.60
C PHE A 219 -9.91 -33.52 -18.98
N GLY A 220 -10.42 -34.52 -18.25
CA GLY A 220 -11.81 -34.97 -18.37
C GLY A 220 -12.80 -33.89 -17.96
N TYR A 221 -12.56 -33.23 -16.82
CA TYR A 221 -13.37 -32.11 -16.34
C TYR A 221 -13.36 -30.91 -17.32
N LEU A 222 -12.21 -30.62 -17.92
CA LEU A 222 -12.05 -29.46 -18.82
C LEU A 222 -13.00 -29.51 -20.02
N LYS A 223 -13.39 -30.69 -20.49
CA LYS A 223 -14.39 -30.86 -21.58
C LYS A 223 -15.77 -30.31 -21.21
N PHE A 224 -16.10 -30.27 -19.92
CA PHE A 224 -17.37 -29.73 -19.41
C PHE A 224 -17.24 -28.26 -19.03
N TYR A 225 -16.07 -27.84 -18.54
CA TYR A 225 -15.82 -26.47 -18.10
C TYR A 225 -15.48 -25.51 -19.24
N ALA A 226 -14.65 -25.93 -20.20
CA ALA A 226 -14.17 -25.11 -21.32
C ALA A 226 -15.18 -24.99 -22.48
N ARG A 227 -16.48 -24.91 -22.16
CA ARG A 227 -17.54 -24.73 -23.15
C ARG A 227 -17.72 -23.24 -23.49
N PRO A 228 -18.17 -22.89 -24.71
CA PRO A 228 -18.43 -21.49 -25.09
C PRO A 228 -19.38 -20.75 -24.15
N ALA A 229 -20.33 -21.47 -23.55
CA ALA A 229 -21.29 -20.96 -22.57
C ALA A 229 -20.66 -20.55 -21.22
N LYS A 230 -19.37 -20.84 -21.00
CA LYS A 230 -18.62 -20.56 -19.75
C LYS A 230 -19.40 -20.99 -18.50
N PRO A 231 -19.78 -22.28 -18.40
CA PRO A 231 -20.55 -22.77 -17.27
C PRO A 231 -19.79 -22.53 -15.96
N LYS A 232 -20.54 -22.33 -14.86
CA LYS A 232 -19.92 -22.20 -13.54
C LYS A 232 -19.24 -23.52 -13.15
N MET A 233 -18.22 -23.47 -12.29
CA MET A 233 -17.48 -24.68 -11.86
C MET A 233 -18.41 -25.81 -11.37
N ALA A 234 -19.39 -25.45 -10.52
CA ALA A 234 -20.38 -26.39 -9.99
C ALA A 234 -21.29 -26.99 -11.08
N GLU A 235 -21.60 -26.23 -12.13
CA GLU A 235 -22.45 -26.66 -13.24
C GLU A 235 -21.70 -27.61 -14.18
N ALA A 236 -20.43 -27.33 -14.47
CA ALA A 236 -19.56 -28.24 -15.20
C ALA A 236 -19.39 -29.57 -14.45
N LEU A 237 -19.26 -29.53 -13.12
CA LEU A 237 -19.14 -30.73 -12.27
C LEU A 237 -20.42 -31.56 -12.29
N ARG A 238 -21.60 -30.94 -12.13
CA ARG A 238 -22.90 -31.61 -12.30
C ARG A 238 -23.07 -32.20 -13.71
N SER A 239 -22.55 -31.53 -14.73
CA SER A 239 -22.61 -32.02 -16.11
C SER A 239 -21.75 -33.26 -16.32
N MET A 240 -20.57 -33.30 -15.70
CA MET A 240 -19.69 -34.47 -15.67
C MET A 240 -20.35 -35.64 -14.91
N GLU A 241 -20.95 -35.40 -13.76
CA GLU A 241 -21.71 -36.41 -12.99
C GLU A 241 -22.86 -37.00 -13.80
N ARG A 242 -23.65 -36.15 -14.46
CA ARG A 242 -24.75 -36.59 -15.32
C ARG A 242 -24.25 -37.41 -16.50
N PHE A 243 -23.11 -37.02 -17.08
CA PHE A 243 -22.49 -37.77 -18.17
C PHE A 243 -22.02 -39.16 -17.71
N ALA A 244 -21.30 -39.23 -16.59
CA ALA A 244 -20.83 -40.51 -16.02
C ALA A 244 -22.00 -41.46 -15.74
N LYS A 245 -23.08 -40.96 -15.12
CA LYS A 245 -24.32 -41.73 -14.89
C LYS A 245 -24.96 -42.21 -16.19
N LYS A 246 -25.05 -41.35 -17.20
CA LYS A 246 -25.67 -41.68 -18.49
C LYS A 246 -24.90 -42.76 -19.25
N GLN A 247 -23.57 -42.74 -19.16
CA GLN A 247 -22.69 -43.71 -19.81
C GLN A 247 -22.45 -44.97 -18.96
N ASN A 248 -23.09 -45.06 -17.79
CA ASN A 248 -22.88 -46.14 -16.83
C ASN A 248 -21.39 -46.37 -16.47
N LEU A 249 -20.62 -45.29 -16.42
CA LEU A 249 -19.19 -45.30 -16.07
C LEU A 249 -19.04 -45.32 -14.56
N THR A 250 -19.07 -46.50 -13.94
CA THR A 250 -18.90 -46.67 -12.50
C THR A 250 -17.47 -46.41 -12.03
N ASP A 251 -16.48 -46.62 -12.91
CA ASP A 251 -15.05 -46.51 -12.57
C ASP A 251 -14.49 -45.09 -12.81
N MET A 252 -15.31 -44.17 -13.31
CA MET A 252 -14.86 -42.81 -13.57
C MET A 252 -14.74 -42.02 -12.26
N PHE A 253 -13.53 -41.57 -11.93
CA PHE A 253 -13.31 -40.68 -10.79
C PHE A 253 -13.97 -39.32 -11.04
N ILE A 254 -14.89 -38.93 -10.15
CA ILE A 254 -15.55 -37.62 -10.17
C ILE A 254 -14.94 -36.77 -9.05
N PRO A 255 -14.25 -35.65 -9.37
CA PRO A 255 -13.63 -34.81 -8.36
C PRO A 255 -14.69 -34.09 -7.52
N THR A 256 -14.35 -33.77 -6.27
CA THR A 256 -15.16 -32.89 -5.43
C THR A 256 -15.03 -31.43 -5.86
N TYR A 257 -16.03 -30.60 -5.52
CA TYR A 257 -15.98 -29.17 -5.83
C TYR A 257 -14.72 -28.48 -5.30
N GLU A 258 -14.28 -28.81 -4.08
CA GLU A 258 -13.06 -28.27 -3.50
C GLU A 258 -11.79 -28.71 -4.25
N GLN A 259 -11.77 -29.91 -4.83
CA GLN A 259 -10.63 -30.38 -5.63
C GLN A 259 -10.52 -29.65 -6.98
N VAL A 260 -11.65 -29.21 -7.54
CA VAL A 260 -11.69 -28.42 -8.79
C VAL A 260 -11.36 -26.95 -8.55
N ARG A 261 -11.65 -26.44 -7.35
CA ARG A 261 -11.47 -25.04 -6.98
C ARG A 261 -10.01 -24.67 -6.69
N ASN A 262 -9.28 -25.60 -6.09
CA ASN A 262 -7.92 -25.38 -5.59
C ASN A 262 -6.86 -25.66 -6.66
#